data_AF-A0A085FLD9-F1
#
_entry.id   AF-A0A085FLD9-F1
#
_cell.length_a   1.000
_cell.length_b   1.000
_cell.length_c   1.000
_cell.angle_alpha   90.00
_cell.angle_beta   90.00
_cell.angle_gamma   90.00
#
_symmetry.space_group_name_H-M   'P 1'
#
loop_
_entity.id
_entity.type
_entity.pdbx_description
1 polymer ?
#
loop_
_entity_poly.entity_id
_entity_poly.type
_entity_poly.pdbx_seq_one_letter_code
_entity_poly.pdbx_strand_id
1 'polypeptide(L)'
;MAQQNAAGEDIAMRRKKIRYRAWHRGTREMDLVLGPFADEHTESMEEAELDRLETLMAEEDPHLLKWVMGQEVPPESVDVALLDRVIAEHKARVSK
;
A
#
# COMPACT_ATOMS: atom_id res chain seq x y z
N MET A 1 10.78 -24.96 -25.25
CA MET A 1 9.97 -23.72 -25.41
C MET A 1 8.74 -23.90 -24.53
N ALA A 2 8.34 -23.07 -23.59
CA ALA A 2 8.79 -21.75 -23.14
C ALA A 2 8.53 -21.68 -21.63
N GLN A 3 9.57 -21.40 -20.84
CA GLN A 3 9.46 -21.11 -19.41
C GLN A 3 9.70 -19.60 -19.27
N GLN A 4 8.70 -18.79 -19.62
CA GLN A 4 8.77 -17.33 -19.49
C GLN A 4 7.49 -16.70 -18.92
N ASN A 5 6.48 -17.49 -18.52
CA ASN A 5 5.19 -16.95 -18.04
C ASN A 5 4.94 -17.03 -16.53
N ALA A 6 5.76 -17.75 -15.76
CA ALA A 6 5.51 -17.93 -14.31
C ALA A 6 5.71 -16.62 -13.53
N ALA A 7 6.87 -15.97 -13.67
CA ALA A 7 7.19 -14.75 -12.92
C ALA A 7 6.23 -13.59 -13.20
N GLY A 8 5.79 -13.41 -14.46
CA GLY A 8 4.82 -12.37 -14.81
C GLY A 8 3.41 -12.66 -14.28
N GLU A 9 3.00 -13.93 -14.26
CA GLU A 9 1.71 -14.35 -13.69
C GLU A 9 1.72 -14.21 -12.15
N ASP A 10 2.84 -14.53 -11.51
CA ASP A 10 3.05 -14.36 -10.06
C ASP A 10 2.95 -12.88 -9.64
N ILE A 11 3.61 -11.96 -10.37
CA ILE A 11 3.51 -10.51 -10.12
C ILE A 11 2.08 -10.02 -10.31
N ALA A 12 1.40 -10.42 -11.40
CA ALA A 12 0.02 -10.02 -11.65
C ALA A 12 -0.93 -10.49 -10.53
N MET A 13 -0.74 -11.72 -10.03
CA MET A 13 -1.51 -12.24 -8.91
C MET A 13 -1.20 -11.49 -7.60
N ARG A 14 0.07 -11.16 -7.36
CA ARG A 14 0.51 -10.38 -6.19
C ARG A 14 -0.13 -8.99 -6.17
N ARG A 15 -0.10 -8.26 -7.28
CA ARG A 15 -0.76 -6.96 -7.43
C ARG A 15 -2.26 -7.01 -7.13
N LYS A 16 -2.95 -8.06 -7.60
CA LYS A 16 -4.38 -8.28 -7.27
C LYS A 16 -4.59 -8.49 -5.77
N LYS A 17 -3.74 -9.28 -5.11
CA LYS A 17 -3.82 -9.51 -3.65
C LYS A 17 -3.58 -8.22 -2.87
N ILE A 18 -2.60 -7.41 -3.28
CA ILE A 18 -2.30 -6.12 -2.65
C ILE A 18 -3.50 -5.19 -2.76
N ARG A 19 -4.03 -4.97 -3.97
CA ARG A 19 -5.23 -4.14 -4.17
C ARG A 19 -6.42 -4.63 -3.33
N TYR A 20 -6.66 -5.94 -3.33
CA TYR A 20 -7.72 -6.52 -2.51
C TYR A 20 -7.52 -6.20 -1.03
N ARG A 21 -6.33 -6.45 -0.46
CA ARG A 21 -6.01 -6.14 0.94
C ARG A 21 -6.11 -4.65 1.27
N ALA A 22 -5.82 -3.78 0.31
CA ALA A 22 -5.88 -2.32 0.50
C ALA A 22 -7.32 -1.81 0.64
N TRP A 23 -8.29 -2.51 0.03
CA TRP A 23 -9.73 -2.22 0.09
C TRP A 23 -10.50 -3.04 1.12
N HIS A 24 -9.85 -3.98 1.80
CA HIS A 24 -10.47 -4.87 2.79
C HIS A 24 -9.75 -4.75 4.15
N ARG A 25 -9.58 -3.51 4.60
CA ARG A 25 -9.07 -3.17 5.93
C ARG A 25 -10.20 -3.24 6.96
N GLY A 26 -9.86 -3.20 8.24
CA GLY A 26 -10.81 -3.21 9.35
C GLY A 26 -11.52 -1.87 9.56
N THR A 27 -11.07 -0.80 8.91
CA THR A 27 -11.67 0.54 8.99
C THR A 27 -11.83 1.16 7.61
N ARG A 28 -12.96 1.85 7.40
CA ARG A 28 -13.27 2.50 6.12
C ARG A 28 -12.29 3.62 5.81
N GLU A 29 -11.79 4.30 6.85
CA GLU A 29 -10.76 5.33 6.73
C GLU A 29 -9.49 4.76 6.10
N MET A 30 -9.02 3.60 6.56
CA MET A 30 -7.82 2.97 6.00
C MET A 30 -8.05 2.49 4.57
N ASP A 31 -9.26 2.00 4.22
CA ASP A 31 -9.60 1.66 2.84
C ASP A 31 -9.50 2.89 1.91
N LEU A 32 -9.96 4.06 2.35
CA LEU A 32 -9.90 5.30 1.56
C LEU A 32 -8.49 5.90 1.48
N VAL A 33 -7.60 5.55 2.41
CA VAL A 33 -6.19 5.95 2.40
C VAL A 33 -5.38 5.04 1.46
N LEU A 34 -5.47 3.73 1.66
CA LEU A 34 -4.64 2.74 0.96
C LEU A 34 -5.24 2.27 -0.37
N GLY A 35 -6.56 2.14 -0.48
CA GLY A 35 -7.25 1.63 -1.67
C GLY A 35 -6.92 2.42 -2.94
N PRO A 36 -7.20 3.74 -2.99
CA PRO A 36 -6.88 4.56 -4.15
C PRO A 36 -5.38 4.56 -4.49
N PHE A 37 -4.50 4.59 -3.48
CA PHE A 37 -3.06 4.50 -3.68
C PHE A 37 -2.68 3.16 -4.34
N ALA A 38 -3.22 2.05 -3.86
CA ALA A 38 -2.94 0.74 -4.44
C ALA A 38 -3.46 0.64 -5.88
N ASP A 39 -4.64 1.18 -6.18
CA ASP A 39 -5.19 1.18 -7.54
C ASP A 39 -4.34 1.98 -8.53
N GLU A 40 -3.81 3.13 -8.11
CA GLU A 40 -3.01 4.02 -8.96
C GLU A 40 -1.57 3.51 -9.18
N HIS A 41 -0.95 2.86 -8.20
CA HIS A 41 0.49 2.54 -8.25
C HIS A 41 0.83 1.07 -8.41
N THR A 42 -0.02 0.13 -7.97
CA THR A 42 0.38 -1.29 -7.96
C THR A 42 0.64 -1.86 -9.35
N GLU A 43 0.04 -1.30 -10.41
CA GLU A 43 0.27 -1.76 -11.79
C GLU A 43 1.63 -1.34 -12.36
N SER A 44 2.20 -0.24 -11.88
CA SER A 44 3.50 0.28 -12.31
C SER A 44 4.65 -0.08 -11.37
N MET A 45 4.34 -0.49 -10.13
CA MET A 45 5.33 -0.90 -9.14
C MET A 45 6.10 -2.17 -9.54
N GLU A 46 7.41 -2.12 -9.39
CA GLU A 46 8.32 -3.26 -9.51
C GLU A 46 8.23 -4.18 -8.26
N GLU A 47 8.76 -5.39 -8.35
CA GLU A 47 8.69 -6.39 -7.26
C GLU A 47 9.15 -5.84 -5.90
N ALA A 48 10.27 -5.10 -5.88
CA ALA A 48 10.81 -4.49 -4.67
C ALA A 48 9.89 -3.41 -4.07
N GLU A 49 9.13 -2.70 -4.90
CA GLU A 49 8.16 -1.72 -4.42
C GLU A 49 6.90 -2.40 -3.86
N LEU A 50 6.48 -3.51 -4.47
CA LEU A 50 5.42 -4.36 -3.96
C LEU A 50 5.81 -4.98 -2.59
N ASP A 51 7.07 -5.41 -2.42
CA ASP A 51 7.59 -5.90 -1.13
C ASP A 51 7.44 -4.83 -0.03
N ARG A 52 7.83 -3.59 -0.34
CA ARG A 52 7.74 -2.44 0.59
C ARG A 52 6.29 -2.15 0.96
N LEU A 53 5.39 -2.13 -0.03
CA LEU A 53 3.97 -1.90 0.21
C LEU A 53 3.32 -3.04 1.03
N GLU A 54 3.65 -4.29 0.75
CA GLU A 54 3.15 -5.42 1.53
C GLU A 54 3.62 -5.39 2.98
N THR A 55 4.87 -4.99 3.21
CA THR A 55 5.44 -4.81 4.55
C THR A 55 4.69 -3.71 5.30
N LEU A 56 4.47 -2.55 4.67
CA LEU A 56 3.68 -1.46 5.26
C LEU A 56 2.24 -1.91 5.58
N MET A 57 1.62 -2.67 4.67
CA MET A 57 0.26 -3.19 4.86
C MET A 57 0.17 -4.37 5.85
N ALA A 58 1.30 -4.92 6.32
CA ALA A 58 1.32 -5.92 7.38
C ALA A 58 1.08 -5.29 8.76
N GLU A 59 1.28 -3.98 8.90
CA GLU A 59 0.97 -3.23 10.11
C GLU A 59 -0.54 -3.18 10.39
N GLU A 60 -0.88 -3.09 11.68
CA GLU A 60 -2.28 -3.05 12.12
C GLU A 60 -2.93 -1.69 11.80
N ASP A 61 -4.22 -1.72 11.44
CA ASP A 61 -4.98 -0.52 11.07
C ASP A 61 -4.94 0.61 12.10
N PRO A 62 -5.07 0.35 13.42
CA PRO A 62 -5.01 1.43 14.41
C PRO A 62 -3.67 2.17 14.42
N HIS A 63 -2.56 1.47 14.16
CA HIS A 63 -1.22 2.08 14.11
C HIS A 63 -1.04 2.89 12.83
N LEU A 64 -1.38 2.29 11.68
CA LEU A 64 -1.33 3.00 10.40
C LEU A 64 -2.18 4.27 10.43
N LEU A 65 -3.38 4.21 10.99
CA LEU A 65 -4.26 5.37 11.09
C LEU A 65 -3.67 6.48 11.96
N LYS A 66 -3.08 6.13 13.11
CA LYS A 66 -2.39 7.11 13.97
C LYS A 66 -1.24 7.79 13.23
N TRP A 67 -0.44 7.04 12.46
CA TRP A 67 0.66 7.63 11.69
C TRP A 67 0.15 8.53 10.57
N VAL A 68 -0.89 8.10 9.85
CA VAL A 68 -1.56 8.91 8.82
C VAL A 68 -2.12 10.22 9.38
N MET A 69 -2.68 10.17 10.60
CA MET A 69 -3.17 11.33 11.33
C MET A 69 -2.06 12.17 11.99
N GLY A 70 -0.81 11.71 11.99
CA GLY A 70 0.31 12.35 12.69
C GLY A 70 0.20 12.31 14.21
N GLN A 71 -0.57 11.37 14.76
CA GLN A 71 -0.78 11.18 16.20
C GLN A 71 0.31 10.35 16.86
N GLU A 72 1.08 9.59 16.08
CA GLU A 72 2.16 8.73 16.54
C GLU A 72 3.31 8.78 15.52
N VAL A 73 4.55 8.62 15.99
CA VAL A 73 5.74 8.53 15.13
C VAL A 73 5.94 7.06 14.75
N PRO A 74 6.04 6.71 13.45
CA PRO A 74 6.35 5.34 13.04
C PRO A 74 7.71 4.88 13.59
N PRO A 75 7.85 3.61 14.01
CA PRO A 75 9.14 3.06 14.39
C PRO A 75 10.08 2.96 13.19
N GLU A 76 11.39 2.83 13.44
CA GLU A 76 12.42 2.76 12.39
C GLU A 76 12.25 1.59 11.41
N SER A 77 11.50 0.56 11.80
CA SER A 77 11.17 -0.59 10.94
C SER A 77 10.13 -0.26 9.86
N VAL A 78 9.40 0.85 10.01
CA VAL A 78 8.38 1.27 9.04
C VAL A 78 9.02 2.09 7.94
N ASP A 79 8.60 1.81 6.72
CA ASP A 79 8.97 2.59 5.55
C ASP A 79 8.28 3.96 5.55
N VAL A 80 8.86 4.91 6.28
CA VAL A 80 8.34 6.28 6.42
C VAL A 80 8.23 6.98 5.06
N ALA A 81 9.16 6.72 4.14
CA ALA A 81 9.13 7.35 2.81
C ALA A 81 7.92 6.89 1.98
N LEU A 82 7.59 5.60 2.04
CA LEU A 82 6.38 5.08 1.39
C LEU A 82 5.11 5.58 2.08
N LEU A 83 5.10 5.57 3.42
CA LEU A 83 3.98 6.07 4.20
C LEU A 83 3.70 7.56 3.93
N ASP A 84 4.73 8.40 3.88
CA ASP A 84 4.61 9.82 3.56
C ASP A 84 4.05 10.04 2.16
N ARG A 85 4.44 9.21 1.18
CA ARG A 85 3.87 9.25 -0.18
C ARG A 85 2.37 8.93 -0.16
N VAL A 86 1.95 7.88 0.55
CA VAL A 86 0.53 7.51 0.72
C VAL A 86 -0.26 8.67 1.34
N ILE A 87 0.27 9.27 2.42
CA ILE A 87 -0.35 10.39 3.13
C ILE A 87 -0.49 11.61 2.22
N ALA A 88 0.58 11.96 1.49
CA ALA A 88 0.60 13.12 0.60
C ALA A 88 -0.46 13.01 -0.51
N GLU A 89 -0.58 11.84 -1.14
CA GLU A 89 -1.58 11.61 -2.19
C GLU A 89 -3.01 11.59 -1.64
N HIS A 90 -3.23 10.98 -0.47
CA HIS A 90 -4.53 11.01 0.17
C HIS A 90 -4.95 12.45 0.50
N LYS A 91 -4.04 13.26 1.06
CA LYS A 91 -4.30 14.70 1.33
C LYS A 91 -4.60 15.47 0.04
N ALA A 92 -3.89 15.19 -1.05
CA ALA A 92 -4.12 15.82 -2.35
C ALA A 92 -5.52 15.48 -2.91
N ARG A 93 -6.02 14.26 -2.69
CA ARG A 93 -7.37 13.84 -3.09
C ARG A 93 -8.47 14.48 -2.25
N VAL A 94 -8.28 14.59 -0.93
CA VAL A 94 -9.29 15.14 0.00
C VAL A 94 -9.37 16.67 -0.06
N SER A 95 -8.30 17.35 -0.45
CA SER A 95 -8.26 18.82 -0.53
C SER A 95 -8.88 19.40 -1.81
N LYS A 96 -9.48 18.56 -2.67
CA LYS A 96 -10.07 18.92 -3.96
C LYS A 96 -11.59 18.83 -3.89
#